data_AF-W2VXX4-F1
#
_entry.id   AF-W2VXX4-F1
#
_cell.length_a   1.000
_cell.length_b   1.000
_cell.length_c   1.000
_cell.angle_alpha   90.00
_cell.angle_beta   90.00
_cell.angle_gamma   90.00
#
_symmetry.space_group_name_H-M   'P 1'
#
loop_
_entity.id
_entity.type
_entity.pdbx_description
1 polymer ?
#
loop_
_entity_poly.entity_id
_entity_poly.type
_entity_poly.pdbx_seq_one_letter_code
_entity_poly.pdbx_strand_id
1 'polypeptide(L)'
;MSRSANTVSLCYNHMEWGEDALKVFFAHMKNDQRGTRPRDPRHIYANPLMPEVCPILALGLYWMVYGVDSNANQVFPGNDQYDRFRKTLRRALETPGLANELERVG
;
A
#
# COMPACT_ATOMS: atom_id res chain seq x y z
N MET A 1 7.49 -0.19 -9.06
CA MET A 1 7.76 0.93 -8.12
C MET A 1 6.78 2.07 -8.37
N SER A 2 6.18 2.63 -7.32
CA SER A 2 5.25 3.78 -7.36
C SER A 2 5.64 4.82 -6.30
N ARG A 3 5.18 6.05 -6.46
CA ARG A 3 5.35 7.09 -5.44
C ARG A 3 4.24 6.97 -4.41
N SER A 4 4.55 7.29 -3.15
CA SER A 4 3.58 7.31 -2.05
C SER A 4 2.35 8.19 -2.36
N ALA A 5 2.54 9.32 -3.04
CA ALA A 5 1.45 10.21 -3.45
C ALA A 5 0.42 9.54 -4.38
N ASN A 6 0.86 8.59 -5.21
CA ASN A 6 -0.02 7.82 -6.07
C ASN A 6 -0.68 6.66 -5.30
N THR A 7 0.06 6.04 -4.36
CA THR A 7 -0.43 4.92 -3.55
C THR A 7 -1.50 5.35 -2.55
N VAL A 8 -1.37 6.54 -1.95
CA VAL A 8 -2.35 7.07 -0.99
C VAL A 8 -3.71 7.34 -1.64
N SER A 9 -3.74 7.72 -2.92
CA SER A 9 -4.96 7.99 -3.66
C SER A 9 -5.57 6.75 -4.34
N LEU A 10 -5.16 5.56 -3.94
CA LEU A 10 -5.58 4.32 -4.58
C LEU A 10 -7.04 4.00 -4.20
N CYS A 11 -7.82 3.66 -5.22
CA CYS A 11 -9.23 3.29 -5.09
C CYS A 11 -9.41 1.81 -5.40
N TYR A 12 -10.45 1.18 -4.87
CA TYR A 12 -10.73 -0.23 -5.11
C TYR A 12 -10.93 -0.54 -6.60
N ASN A 13 -11.57 0.36 -7.34
CA ASN A 13 -11.75 0.24 -8.78
C ASN A 13 -10.46 0.40 -9.61
N HIS A 14 -9.33 0.74 -8.98
CA HIS A 14 -8.00 0.74 -9.60
C HIS A 14 -7.29 -0.61 -9.47
N MET A 15 -7.93 -1.59 -8.82
CA MET A 15 -7.34 -2.89 -8.53
C MET A 15 -8.06 -3.98 -9.31
N GLU A 16 -7.30 -4.87 -9.92
CA GLU A 16 -7.82 -6.00 -10.67
C GLU A 16 -6.93 -7.21 -10.40
N TRP A 17 -7.53 -8.37 -10.16
CA TRP A 17 -6.79 -9.63 -10.21
C TRP A 17 -6.66 -10.09 -11.67
N GLY A 18 -5.47 -10.45 -12.09
CA GLY A 18 -5.30 -11.16 -13.34
C GLY A 18 -4.08 -12.05 -13.32
N GLU A 19 -4.24 -13.25 -13.87
CA GLU A 19 -3.25 -14.32 -13.80
C GLU A 19 -2.84 -14.57 -12.34
N ASP A 20 -1.56 -14.43 -12.01
CA ASP A 20 -0.96 -14.68 -10.70
C ASP A 20 -0.67 -13.39 -9.91
N ALA A 21 -1.14 -12.24 -10.39
CA ALA A 21 -0.84 -10.93 -9.81
C ALA A 21 -2.09 -10.10 -9.49
N LEU A 22 -1.97 -9.32 -8.42
CA LEU A 22 -2.85 -8.18 -8.20
C LEU A 22 -2.30 -6.99 -9.01
N LYS A 23 -3.07 -6.52 -9.97
CA LYS A 23 -2.76 -5.37 -10.81
C LYS A 23 -3.31 -4.10 -10.19
N VAL A 24 -2.49 -3.05 -10.19
CA VAL A 24 -2.88 -1.70 -9.76
C VAL A 24 -2.69 -0.71 -10.90
N PHE A 25 -3.75 0.02 -11.22
CA PHE A 25 -3.76 1.06 -12.26
C PHE A 25 -3.71 2.45 -11.64
N PHE A 26 -2.67 3.22 -11.94
CA PHE A 26 -2.60 4.62 -11.50
C PHE A 26 -3.23 5.55 -12.53
N ALA A 27 -4.20 6.37 -12.12
CA ALA A 27 -4.96 7.24 -13.01
C ALA A 27 -4.13 8.36 -13.66
N HIS A 28 -3.12 8.89 -12.95
CA HIS A 28 -2.34 10.04 -13.39
C HIS A 28 -0.85 9.75 -13.43
N MET A 29 -0.27 9.92 -14.62
CA MET A 29 1.16 9.90 -14.88
C MET A 29 1.60 11.29 -15.34
N LYS A 30 2.55 11.92 -14.63
CA LYS A 30 3.04 13.28 -14.96
C LYS A 30 3.60 13.41 -16.38
N ASN A 31 4.05 12.31 -16.98
CA ASN A 31 4.62 12.26 -18.32
C ASN A 31 3.59 11.91 -19.41
N ASP A 32 2.31 11.73 -19.06
CA ASP A 32 1.22 11.48 -19.99
C ASP A 32 0.18 12.60 -19.93
N GLN A 33 0.64 13.81 -20.27
CA GLN A 33 -0.20 15.02 -20.24
C GLN A 33 -1.41 14.93 -21.19
N ARG A 34 -1.32 14.11 -22.24
CA ARG A 34 -2.40 13.89 -23.21
C ARG A 34 -3.33 12.73 -22.81
N GLY A 35 -2.99 11.93 -21.81
CA GLY A 35 -3.77 10.77 -21.37
C GLY A 35 -3.89 9.67 -22.43
N THR A 36 -2.98 9.65 -23.40
CA THR A 36 -3.05 8.76 -24.56
C THR A 36 -2.29 7.46 -24.34
N ARG A 37 -1.50 7.35 -23.26
CA ARG A 37 -0.71 6.14 -23.04
C ARG A 37 -1.58 5.05 -22.44
N PRO A 38 -1.39 3.79 -22.86
CA PRO A 38 -1.96 2.64 -22.17
C PRO A 38 -1.62 2.71 -20.67
N ARG A 39 -2.62 2.48 -19.81
CA ARG A 39 -2.40 2.43 -18.36
C ARG A 39 -1.73 1.11 -18.02
N ASP A 40 -0.40 1.07 -18.10
CA ASP A 40 0.36 -0.11 -17.71
C ASP A 40 0.20 -0.36 -16.21
N PRO A 41 -0.37 -1.51 -15.79
CA PRO A 41 -0.57 -1.81 -14.39
C PRO A 41 0.78 -2.00 -13.66
N ARG A 42 0.75 -1.83 -12.35
CA ARG A 42 1.79 -2.36 -11.46
C ARG A 42 1.32 -3.71 -10.93
N HIS A 43 2.08 -4.76 -11.23
CA HIS A 43 1.81 -6.10 -10.71
C HIS A 43 2.39 -6.23 -9.29
N ILE A 44 1.56 -6.77 -8.39
CA ILE A 44 1.89 -7.08 -7.02
C ILE A 44 1.71 -8.59 -6.87
N TYR A 45 2.80 -9.26 -6.48
CA TYR A 45 2.84 -10.70 -6.31
C TYR A 45 2.82 -11.08 -4.84
N ALA A 46 2.26 -12.25 -4.54
CA ALA A 46 2.35 -12.84 -3.22
C ALA A 46 3.78 -13.37 -2.97
N ASN A 47 4.27 -13.22 -1.75
CA ASN A 47 5.48 -13.88 -1.28
C ASN A 47 5.14 -14.84 -0.13
N PRO A 48 4.70 -16.08 -0.43
CA PRO A 48 4.30 -17.03 0.62
C PRO A 48 5.48 -17.55 1.45
N LEU A 49 6.71 -17.44 0.95
CA LEU A 49 7.91 -17.91 1.66
C LEU A 49 8.35 -16.95 2.77
N MET A 50 8.09 -15.65 2.60
CA MET A 50 8.36 -14.61 3.60
C MET A 50 7.09 -13.77 3.80
N PRO A 51 6.11 -14.28 4.57
CA PRO A 51 4.83 -13.61 4.77
C PRO A 51 4.97 -12.21 5.38
N GLU A 52 5.99 -11.97 6.21
CA GLU A 52 6.29 -10.69 6.87
C GLU A 52 6.56 -9.53 5.89
N VAL A 53 7.00 -9.84 4.66
CA VAL A 53 7.21 -8.85 3.58
C VAL A 53 6.25 -9.03 2.40
N CYS A 54 5.23 -9.89 2.55
CA CYS A 54 4.27 -10.18 1.49
C CYS A 54 3.23 -9.06 1.36
N PRO A 55 3.19 -8.32 0.24
CA PRO A 55 2.28 -7.19 0.09
C PRO A 55 0.80 -7.62 0.00
N ILE A 56 0.51 -8.79 -0.58
CA ILE A 56 -0.85 -9.34 -0.65
C ILE A 56 -1.37 -9.69 0.75
N LEU A 57 -0.52 -10.32 1.57
CA LEU A 57 -0.88 -10.63 2.95
C LEU A 57 -1.06 -9.34 3.78
N ALA A 58 -0.15 -8.38 3.65
CA ALA A 58 -0.25 -7.10 4.34
C ALA A 58 -1.54 -6.35 3.99
N LEU A 59 -1.95 -6.35 2.72
CA LEU A 59 -3.22 -5.76 2.28
C LEU A 59 -4.43 -6.50 2.85
N GLY A 60 -4.41 -7.83 2.87
CA GLY A 60 -5.47 -8.64 3.47
C GLY A 60 -5.62 -8.38 4.97
N LEU A 61 -4.50 -8.33 5.71
CA LEU A 61 -4.49 -7.96 7.14
C LEU A 61 -5.06 -6.56 7.36
N TYR A 62 -4.67 -5.61 6.51
CA TYR A 62 -5.20 -4.26 6.55
C TYR A 62 -6.73 -4.24 6.41
N TRP A 63 -7.29 -4.95 5.43
CA TRP A 63 -8.74 -5.05 5.23
C TRP A 63 -9.47 -5.76 6.37
N MET A 64 -8.87 -6.78 6.98
CA MET A 64 -9.47 -7.45 8.14
C MET A 64 -9.53 -6.54 9.37
N VAL A 65 -8.53 -5.67 9.54
CA VAL A 65 -8.45 -4.77 10.71
C VAL A 65 -9.28 -3.49 10.50
N TYR A 66 -9.21 -2.88 9.32
CA TYR A 66 -9.90 -1.62 9.01
C TYR A 66 -11.30 -1.80 8.42
N GLY A 67 -11.62 -2.99 7.93
CA GLY A 67 -12.83 -3.25 7.16
C GLY A 67 -12.74 -2.74 5.72
N VAL A 68 -13.58 -3.31 4.86
CA VAL A 68 -13.82 -2.80 3.50
C VAL A 68 -15.18 -2.12 3.53
N ASP A 69 -15.20 -0.79 3.63
CA ASP A 69 -16.42 -0.02 3.57
C ASP A 69 -16.91 0.06 2.12
N SER A 70 -18.13 -0.41 1.88
CA SER A 70 -18.77 -0.38 0.55
C SER A 70 -19.03 1.04 0.05
N ASN A 71 -19.10 2.02 0.95
CA ASN A 71 -19.29 3.43 0.63
C ASN A 71 -17.96 4.18 0.42
N ALA A 72 -16.84 3.60 0.85
CA ALA A 72 -15.52 4.19 0.66
C ALA A 72 -14.90 3.67 -0.64
N ASN A 73 -14.67 4.57 -1.60
CA ASN A 73 -14.00 4.17 -2.84
C ASN A 73 -12.49 4.03 -2.67
N GLN A 74 -11.90 4.64 -1.64
CA GLN A 74 -10.46 4.65 -1.38
C GLN A 74 -10.03 3.46 -0.54
N VAL A 75 -8.90 2.85 -0.92
CA VAL A 75 -8.26 1.78 -0.13
C VAL A 75 -7.75 2.31 1.21
N PHE A 76 -7.26 3.54 1.23
CA PHE A 76 -6.82 4.22 2.46
C PHE A 76 -7.73 5.41 2.78
N PRO A 77 -8.85 5.19 3.49
CA PRO A 77 -9.83 6.25 3.75
C PRO A 77 -9.30 7.28 4.75
N GLY A 78 -9.86 8.49 4.66
CA GLY A 78 -9.53 9.63 5.52
C GLY A 78 -8.37 10.48 4.99
N ASN A 79 -8.03 11.51 5.76
CA ASN A 79 -6.98 12.47 5.40
C ASN A 79 -5.65 12.15 6.12
N ASP A 80 -4.59 12.86 5.73
CA ASP A 80 -3.30 12.88 6.44
C ASP A 80 -2.60 11.51 6.59
N GLN A 81 -2.70 10.66 5.55
CA GLN A 81 -2.12 9.30 5.57
C GLN A 81 -0.62 9.29 5.90
N TYR A 82 0.13 10.30 5.46
CA TYR A 82 1.55 10.44 5.79
C TYR A 82 1.80 10.66 7.29
N ASP A 83 1.00 11.53 7.92
CA ASP A 83 1.15 11.82 9.34
C ASP A 83 0.68 10.63 10.20
N ARG A 84 -0.39 9.94 9.76
CA ARG A 84 -0.83 8.67 10.36
C ARG A 84 0.27 7.62 10.31
N PHE A 85 0.87 7.38 9.13
CA PHE A 85 1.98 6.46 8.98
C PHE A 85 3.16 6.85 9.88
N ARG A 86 3.56 8.13 9.88
CA ARG A 86 4.64 8.65 10.73
C ARG A 86 4.39 8.37 12.21
N LYS A 87 3.18 8.65 12.70
CA LYS A 87 2.80 8.42 14.11
C LYS A 87 2.82 6.94 14.47
N THR A 88 2.27 6.08 13.61
CA THR A 88 2.27 4.62 13.82
C THR A 88 3.67 4.06 13.78
N LEU A 89 4.49 4.46 12.81
CA LEU A 89 5.88 4.04 12.70
C LEU A 89 6.67 4.45 13.94
N ARG A 90 6.54 5.71 14.39
CA ARG A 90 7.19 6.17 15.63
C ARG A 90 6.84 5.28 16.82
N ARG A 91 5.56 5.00 17.04
CA ARG A 91 5.11 4.14 18.14
C ARG A 91 5.68 2.71 18.05
N ALA A 92 5.75 2.16 16.83
CA ALA A 92 6.36 0.86 16.60
C ALA A 92 7.85 0.89 16.98
N LEU A 93 8.60 1.89 16.50
CA LEU A 93 10.03 2.05 16.79
C LEU A 93 10.33 2.29 18.27
N GLU A 94 9.44 2.94 19.01
CA GLU A 94 9.56 3.17 20.46
C GLU A 94 9.18 1.94 21.31
N THR A 95 8.72 0.85 20.68
CA THR A 95 8.38 -0.37 21.41
C THR A 95 9.66 -1.01 21.95
N PRO A 96 9.78 -1.30 23.28
CA PRO A 96 11.05 -1.69 23.89
C PRO A 96 11.78 -2.85 23.19
N GLY A 97 11.05 -3.87 22.74
CA GLY A 97 11.64 -5.00 22.02
C GLY A 97 12.24 -4.61 20.67
N LEU A 98 11.56 -3.74 19.91
CA LEU A 98 12.03 -3.30 18.60
C LEU A 98 13.14 -2.26 18.71
N ALA A 99 13.02 -1.32 19.66
CA ALA A 99 14.04 -0.31 19.92
C ALA A 99 15.40 -0.95 20.25
N ASN A 100 15.41 -1.91 21.17
CA ASN A 100 16.61 -2.64 21.55
C ASN A 100 17.20 -3.43 20.38
N GLU A 101 16.34 -4.04 19.56
CA GLU A 101 16.80 -4.80 18.40
C GLU A 101 17.40 -3.89 17.34
N LEU A 102 16.82 -2.71 17.10
CA LEU A 102 17.38 -1.71 16.19
C LEU A 102 18.75 -1.22 16.67
N GLU A 103 18.90 -0.90 17.96
CA GLU A 103 20.22 -0.56 18.53
C GLU A 103 21.26 -1.68 18.35
N ARG A 104 20.81 -2.94 18.39
CA ARG A 104 21.69 -4.11 18.18
C ARG A 104 22.18 -4.22 16.73
N VAL A 105 21.39 -3.81 15.73
CA VAL A 105 21.73 -3.94 14.30
C VAL A 105 22.32 -2.68 13.66
N GLY A 106 22.17 -1.49 14.28
CA GLY A 106 22.76 -0.22 13.85
C GLY A 106 21.80 0.69 13.08
#